data_AF-A0A5N8TF08-F1
#
_entry.id   AF-A0A5N8TF08-F1
#
_cell.length_a   1.000
_cell.length_b   1.000
_cell.length_c   1.000
_cell.angle_alpha   90.00
_cell.angle_beta   90.00
_cell.angle_gamma   90.00
#
_symmetry.space_group_name_H-M   'P 1'
#
loop_
_entity.id
_entity.type
_entity.pdbx_description
1 polymer ?
#
loop_
_entity_poly.entity_id
_entity_poly.type
_entity_poly.pdbx_seq_one_letter_code
_entity_poly.pdbx_strand_id
1 'polypeptide(L)'
;MKYEQPTSSVPSYNPAWMAYISPYSFIYRNKNSGLGISLDDINNNSYDGNKLGEIVAKIPIDSSMGISALISYDGAIAVPQCDDFPTKSDGIEKLNEIQCSLLLGGIHTEVLHSNALSIGFLQDKVRLFSYTPSIHTQLRLNWSSVSERKNLLNPRVLFVEDIKKAFCQGQKIIKGIYNFSPFFLLNAYTALIHRNNSDALNNLWIVVEQLTDFLWKEQYLKMNAWSPRLQRCHSHLSQKRQLKNIWAKQQMLRLSKIITKKCHKTLSTARTTRNDLVHDGTVPDFCMIKALWDVLPSLFEACSSIHNIGINNICCYGDGNWDIPKKTNFDDWSELSIKLNDVE
;
A
#
# COMPACT_ATOMS: atom_id res chain seq x y z
N MET A 1 27.41 33.04 -8.72
CA MET A 1 26.42 32.81 -9.80
C MET A 1 25.25 32.05 -9.20
N LYS A 2 24.00 32.50 -9.41
CA LYS A 2 22.82 31.71 -9.09
C LYS A 2 22.66 30.66 -10.20
N TYR A 3 22.48 29.40 -9.82
CA TYR A 3 22.18 28.33 -10.77
C TYR A 3 20.81 28.59 -11.39
N GLU A 4 20.75 28.66 -12.71
CA GLU A 4 19.50 28.64 -13.47
C GLU A 4 19.33 27.23 -14.02
N GLN A 5 18.16 26.63 -13.75
CA GLN A 5 17.86 25.29 -14.23
C GLN A 5 17.74 25.33 -15.75
N PRO A 6 18.47 24.46 -16.49
CA PRO A 6 18.36 24.40 -17.93
C PRO A 6 16.93 24.04 -18.32
N THR A 7 16.30 24.89 -19.12
CA THR A 7 14.98 24.62 -19.71
C THR A 7 15.17 23.97 -21.07
N SER A 8 14.57 22.79 -21.25
CA SER A 8 14.58 22.10 -22.55
C SER A 8 13.80 22.91 -23.58
N SER A 9 14.39 23.11 -24.75
CA SER A 9 13.68 23.68 -25.91
C SER A 9 12.71 22.68 -26.56
N VAL A 10 12.84 21.39 -26.24
CA VAL A 10 11.91 20.33 -26.67
C VAL A 10 10.77 20.25 -25.65
N PRO A 11 9.51 20.41 -26.06
CA PRO A 11 8.36 20.26 -25.17
C PRO A 11 8.32 18.84 -24.58
N SER A 12 8.02 18.72 -23.29
CA SER A 12 7.66 17.43 -22.71
C SER A 12 6.26 17.08 -23.19
N TYR A 13 6.16 16.17 -24.15
CA TYR A 13 4.88 15.71 -24.65
C TYR A 13 4.35 14.60 -23.72
N ASN A 14 3.20 14.87 -23.09
CA ASN A 14 2.46 13.94 -22.22
C ASN A 14 3.25 13.44 -20.98
N PRO A 15 3.79 14.33 -20.13
CA PRO A 15 4.50 13.93 -18.92
C PRO A 15 3.58 13.21 -17.93
N ALA A 16 4.13 12.24 -17.20
CA ALA A 16 3.41 11.45 -16.22
C ALA A 16 4.20 11.21 -14.93
N TRP A 17 3.49 11.21 -13.81
CA TRP A 17 3.90 10.61 -12.55
C TRP A 17 3.61 9.11 -12.62
N MET A 18 4.62 8.27 -12.35
CA MET A 18 4.50 6.83 -12.51
C MET A 18 4.90 6.09 -11.24
N ALA A 19 4.18 5.00 -10.98
CA ALA A 19 4.54 3.98 -10.00
C ALA A 19 4.28 2.59 -10.58
N TYR A 20 4.89 1.58 -9.99
CA TYR A 20 4.71 0.20 -10.41
C TYR A 20 4.01 -0.58 -9.31
N ILE A 21 3.04 -1.40 -9.70
CA ILE A 21 2.37 -2.31 -8.78
C ILE A 21 3.39 -3.35 -8.29
N SER A 22 3.60 -3.39 -6.98
CA SER A 22 4.38 -4.45 -6.31
C SER A 22 3.46 -5.53 -5.74
N PRO A 23 3.86 -6.82 -5.76
CA PRO A 23 5.00 -7.38 -6.52
C PRO A 23 4.81 -7.28 -8.04
N TYR A 24 5.88 -7.48 -8.81
CA TYR A 24 5.87 -7.42 -10.29
C TYR A 24 4.72 -8.24 -10.88
N SER A 25 3.91 -7.60 -11.71
CA SER A 25 2.64 -8.15 -12.17
C SER A 25 2.42 -7.92 -13.65
N PHE A 26 1.80 -8.90 -14.30
CA PHE A 26 1.19 -8.71 -15.61
C PHE A 26 -0.29 -8.39 -15.49
N ILE A 27 -0.76 -7.51 -16.37
CA ILE A 27 -2.13 -7.04 -16.40
C ILE A 27 -2.77 -7.45 -17.71
N TYR A 28 -3.68 -8.41 -17.62
CA TYR A 28 -4.34 -9.02 -18.74
C TYR A 28 -5.68 -8.32 -19.00
N ARG A 29 -5.92 -7.91 -20.25
CA ARG A 29 -7.24 -7.44 -20.69
C ARG A 29 -8.29 -8.55 -20.55
N ASN A 30 -7.90 -9.80 -20.83
CA ASN A 30 -8.72 -11.00 -20.69
C ASN A 30 -7.84 -12.26 -20.63
N LYS A 31 -8.44 -13.46 -20.51
CA LYS A 31 -7.70 -14.73 -20.40
C LYS A 31 -6.74 -15.03 -21.56
N ASN A 32 -6.95 -14.42 -22.72
CA ASN A 32 -6.19 -14.68 -23.94
C ASN A 32 -5.20 -13.56 -24.29
N SER A 33 -5.07 -12.52 -23.45
CA SER A 33 -4.23 -11.36 -23.74
C SER A 33 -2.80 -11.47 -23.22
N GLY A 34 -2.37 -12.65 -22.77
CA GLY A 34 -1.00 -12.87 -22.29
C GLY A 34 0.01 -12.82 -23.42
N LEU A 35 1.20 -12.25 -23.16
CA LEU A 35 2.26 -12.08 -24.15
C LEU A 35 3.02 -13.36 -24.54
N GLY A 36 2.69 -14.52 -23.96
CA GLY A 36 3.24 -15.81 -24.38
C GLY A 36 4.76 -15.91 -24.38
N ILE A 37 5.43 -15.23 -23.44
CA ILE A 37 6.89 -15.17 -23.35
C ILE A 37 7.41 -16.56 -22.93
N SER A 38 8.23 -17.20 -23.78
CA SER A 38 8.77 -18.53 -23.51
C SER A 38 10.00 -18.48 -22.61
N LEU A 39 10.36 -19.62 -22.00
CA LEU A 39 11.61 -19.73 -21.24
C LEU A 39 12.85 -19.47 -22.12
N ASP A 40 12.81 -19.89 -23.39
CA ASP A 40 13.90 -19.62 -24.34
C ASP A 40 14.02 -18.14 -24.65
N ASP A 41 12.89 -17.42 -24.78
CA ASP A 41 12.89 -15.97 -24.94
C ASP A 41 13.49 -15.26 -23.72
N ILE A 42 13.14 -15.75 -22.53
CA ILE A 42 13.68 -15.24 -21.26
C ILE A 42 15.19 -15.49 -21.21
N ASN A 43 15.66 -16.70 -21.50
CA ASN A 43 17.08 -17.06 -21.44
C ASN A 43 17.93 -16.30 -22.46
N ASN A 44 17.41 -16.14 -23.68
CA ASN A 44 18.10 -15.45 -24.78
C ASN A 44 17.83 -13.94 -24.82
N ASN A 45 16.97 -13.42 -23.93
CA ASN A 45 16.60 -12.00 -23.88
C ASN A 45 15.99 -11.50 -25.21
N SER A 46 15.26 -12.38 -25.91
CA SER A 46 14.72 -12.15 -27.26
C SER A 46 13.24 -11.81 -27.29
N TYR A 47 12.59 -11.66 -26.12
CA TYR A 47 11.19 -11.25 -26.05
C TYR A 47 11.00 -9.78 -26.48
N ASP A 48 9.79 -9.44 -26.92
CA ASP A 48 9.44 -8.06 -27.28
C ASP A 48 9.13 -7.21 -26.04
N GLY A 49 10.17 -6.59 -25.48
CA GLY A 49 10.07 -5.76 -24.28
C GLY A 49 9.16 -4.54 -24.43
N ASN A 50 8.93 -4.04 -25.64
CA ASN A 50 8.04 -2.88 -25.86
C ASN A 50 6.59 -3.19 -25.49
N LYS A 51 6.16 -4.44 -25.68
CA LYS A 51 4.80 -4.88 -25.34
C LYS A 51 4.52 -4.82 -23.83
N LEU A 52 5.55 -4.89 -22.99
CA LEU A 52 5.42 -4.75 -21.53
C LEU A 52 4.95 -3.34 -21.13
N GLY A 53 5.33 -2.31 -21.90
CA GLY A 53 4.94 -0.93 -21.65
C GLY A 53 3.56 -0.54 -22.22
N GLU A 54 2.90 -1.42 -22.97
CA GLU A 54 1.64 -1.10 -23.65
C GLU A 54 0.49 -0.87 -22.69
N ILE A 55 -0.33 0.14 -22.96
CA ILE A 55 -1.50 0.47 -22.14
C ILE A 55 -2.58 -0.59 -22.32
N VAL A 56 -2.98 -1.20 -21.22
CA VAL A 56 -4.01 -2.24 -21.18
C VAL A 56 -5.29 -1.79 -20.50
N ALA A 57 -5.22 -0.76 -19.65
CA ALA A 57 -6.38 -0.23 -18.95
C ALA A 57 -6.29 1.27 -18.66
N LYS A 58 -7.46 1.83 -18.34
CA LYS A 58 -7.63 3.17 -17.80
C LYS A 58 -8.49 3.09 -16.53
N ILE A 59 -8.17 3.94 -15.56
CA ILE A 59 -8.90 4.10 -14.31
C ILE A 59 -9.32 5.57 -14.17
N PRO A 60 -10.60 5.86 -13.86
CA PRO A 60 -11.03 7.24 -13.66
C PRO A 60 -10.36 7.83 -12.42
N ILE A 61 -9.83 9.04 -12.56
CA ILE A 61 -9.33 9.85 -11.46
C ILE A 61 -10.11 11.16 -11.46
N ASP A 62 -10.26 11.77 -10.28
CA ASP A 62 -10.88 13.09 -10.16
C ASP A 62 -9.89 14.14 -10.73
N SER A 63 -10.04 14.45 -12.01
CA SER A 63 -9.26 15.45 -12.75
C SER A 63 -10.21 16.43 -13.43
N SER A 64 -9.92 17.72 -13.34
CA SER A 64 -10.69 18.80 -13.98
C SER A 64 -10.71 18.66 -15.51
N MET A 65 -9.67 18.05 -16.08
CA MET A 65 -9.55 17.78 -17.52
C MET A 65 -10.25 16.50 -17.98
N GLY A 66 -10.83 15.72 -17.07
CA GLY A 66 -11.46 14.43 -17.38
C GLY A 66 -10.46 13.34 -17.84
N ILE A 67 -9.17 13.51 -17.54
CA ILE A 67 -8.13 12.55 -17.90
C ILE A 67 -8.15 11.38 -16.90
N SER A 68 -7.97 10.16 -17.41
CA SER A 68 -7.88 8.94 -16.60
C SER A 68 -6.42 8.59 -16.28
N ALA A 69 -6.18 7.92 -15.16
CA ALA A 69 -4.93 7.21 -14.95
C ALA A 69 -4.82 6.05 -15.94
N LEU A 70 -3.59 5.77 -16.41
CA LEU A 70 -3.30 4.73 -17.38
C LEU A 70 -2.54 3.59 -16.71
N ILE A 71 -2.75 2.37 -17.20
CA ILE A 71 -2.11 1.18 -16.68
C ILE A 71 -1.48 0.40 -17.84
N SER A 72 -0.18 0.11 -17.74
CA SER A 72 0.54 -0.74 -18.70
C SER A 72 0.46 -2.23 -18.37
N TYR A 73 0.79 -3.05 -19.36
CA TYR A 73 0.79 -4.50 -19.25
C TYR A 73 1.64 -5.02 -18.09
N ASP A 74 2.80 -4.41 -17.82
CA ASP A 74 3.70 -4.79 -16.70
C ASP A 74 3.37 -4.12 -15.35
N GLY A 75 2.18 -3.53 -15.20
CA GLY A 75 1.75 -3.00 -13.92
C GLY A 75 2.21 -1.58 -13.57
N ALA A 76 2.73 -0.81 -14.52
CA ALA A 76 2.93 0.61 -14.29
C ALA A 76 1.58 1.35 -14.27
N ILE A 77 1.37 2.19 -13.26
CA ILE A 77 0.26 3.13 -13.15
C ILE A 77 0.81 4.53 -13.42
N ALA A 78 0.20 5.25 -14.34
CA ALA A 78 0.58 6.61 -14.71
C ALA A 78 -0.57 7.59 -14.49
N VAL A 79 -0.25 8.71 -13.83
CA VAL A 79 -1.13 9.89 -13.67
C VAL A 79 -0.46 11.05 -14.43
N PRO A 80 -1.20 11.85 -15.22
CA PRO A 80 -0.61 12.98 -15.94
C PRO A 80 0.02 14.00 -14.97
N GLN A 81 1.14 14.60 -15.37
CA GLN A 81 1.65 15.82 -14.71
C GLN A 81 0.91 17.01 -15.33
N CYS A 82 -0.14 17.46 -14.66
CA CYS A 82 -1.02 18.53 -15.12
C CYS A 82 -1.37 19.46 -13.95
N ASP A 83 -2.21 20.46 -14.19
CA ASP A 83 -2.61 21.46 -13.19
C ASP A 83 -3.29 20.85 -11.95
N ASP A 84 -3.92 19.67 -12.08
CA ASP A 84 -4.49 18.92 -10.95
C ASP A 84 -3.40 18.21 -10.11
N PHE A 85 -2.25 17.89 -10.71
CA PHE A 85 -1.13 17.17 -10.08
C PHE A 85 0.23 17.81 -10.44
N PRO A 86 0.45 19.09 -10.10
CA PRO A 86 1.61 19.84 -10.59
C PRO A 86 2.92 19.43 -9.93
N THR A 87 2.88 18.92 -8.69
CA THR A 87 4.08 18.60 -7.92
C THR A 87 4.30 17.11 -7.74
N LYS A 88 5.53 16.76 -7.39
CA LYS A 88 5.92 15.41 -6.98
C LYS A 88 5.05 14.87 -5.84
N SER A 89 4.68 15.74 -4.88
CA SER A 89 3.86 15.36 -3.73
C SER A 89 2.45 14.96 -4.18
N ASP A 90 1.85 15.74 -5.08
CA ASP A 90 0.50 15.48 -5.60
C ASP A 90 0.46 14.15 -6.37
N GLY A 91 1.50 13.89 -7.18
CA GLY A 91 1.67 12.62 -7.88
C GLY A 91 1.76 11.43 -6.92
N ILE A 92 2.55 11.53 -5.85
CA ILE A 92 2.68 10.48 -4.83
C ILE A 92 1.36 10.24 -4.11
N GLU A 93 0.67 11.31 -3.69
CA GLU A 93 -0.60 11.22 -2.99
C GLU A 93 -1.65 10.53 -3.87
N LYS A 94 -1.81 10.96 -5.13
CA LYS A 94 -2.79 10.37 -6.04
C LYS A 94 -2.46 8.91 -6.39
N LEU A 95 -1.20 8.57 -6.62
CA LEU A 95 -0.79 7.19 -6.89
C LEU A 95 -0.98 6.29 -5.66
N ASN A 96 -0.70 6.78 -4.45
CA ASN A 96 -1.00 6.05 -3.21
C ASN A 96 -2.50 5.92 -2.97
N GLU A 97 -3.32 6.92 -3.32
CA GLU A 97 -4.78 6.79 -3.27
C GLU A 97 -5.27 5.68 -4.21
N ILE A 98 -4.76 5.61 -5.44
CA ILE A 98 -5.08 4.55 -6.40
C ILE A 98 -4.66 3.18 -5.84
N GLN A 99 -3.42 3.05 -5.38
CA GLN A 99 -2.93 1.78 -4.83
C GLN A 99 -3.73 1.36 -3.59
N CYS A 100 -4.03 2.27 -2.67
CA CYS A 100 -4.85 1.98 -1.49
C CYS A 100 -6.26 1.55 -1.88
N SER A 101 -6.82 2.13 -2.95
CA SER A 101 -8.11 1.69 -3.50
C SER A 101 -8.04 0.24 -3.98
N LEU A 102 -6.97 -0.14 -4.68
CA LEU A 102 -6.73 -1.52 -5.10
C LEU A 102 -6.59 -2.46 -3.89
N LEU A 103 -5.82 -2.06 -2.87
CA LEU A 103 -5.65 -2.81 -1.61
C LEU A 103 -6.98 -3.04 -0.88
N LEU A 104 -7.75 -1.99 -0.66
CA LEU A 104 -9.08 -2.07 -0.04
C LEU A 104 -10.03 -2.96 -0.84
N GLY A 105 -9.88 -2.96 -2.16
CA GLY A 105 -10.61 -3.81 -3.10
C GLY A 105 -10.08 -5.25 -3.23
N GLY A 106 -9.03 -5.63 -2.49
CA GLY A 106 -8.53 -7.00 -2.43
C GLY A 106 -7.34 -7.32 -3.33
N ILE A 107 -6.73 -6.31 -3.97
CA ILE A 107 -5.52 -6.48 -4.77
C ILE A 107 -4.32 -5.99 -3.97
N HIS A 108 -3.38 -6.89 -3.69
CA HIS A 108 -2.13 -6.51 -3.02
C HIS A 108 -1.39 -5.45 -3.84
N THR A 109 -1.23 -4.27 -3.24
CA THR A 109 -0.32 -3.20 -3.66
C THR A 109 0.45 -2.70 -2.45
N GLU A 110 1.58 -2.05 -2.68
CA GLU A 110 2.46 -1.54 -1.62
C GLU A 110 2.53 0.00 -1.68
N VAL A 111 2.97 0.62 -0.59
CA VAL A 111 3.12 2.07 -0.52
C VAL A 111 4.17 2.57 -1.51
N LEU A 112 3.87 3.70 -2.15
CA LEU A 112 4.82 4.46 -2.93
C LEU A 112 5.49 5.52 -2.05
N HIS A 113 6.78 5.34 -1.79
CA HIS A 113 7.62 6.36 -1.17
C HIS A 113 8.16 7.36 -2.20
N SER A 114 8.62 8.51 -1.72
CA SER A 114 9.05 9.62 -2.58
C SER A 114 10.26 9.30 -3.44
N ASN A 115 11.14 8.39 -3.01
CA ASN A 115 12.29 7.91 -3.78
C ASN A 115 11.91 6.92 -4.89
N ALA A 116 10.76 6.25 -4.78
CA ALA A 116 10.31 5.24 -5.74
C ALA A 116 9.43 5.83 -6.86
N LEU A 117 8.98 7.08 -6.72
CA LEU A 117 8.24 7.76 -7.79
C LEU A 117 9.09 7.88 -9.04
N SER A 118 8.57 7.37 -10.14
CA SER A 118 9.20 7.43 -11.44
C SER A 118 8.62 8.58 -12.26
N ILE A 119 9.48 9.34 -12.93
CA ILE A 119 9.07 10.34 -13.91
C ILE A 119 9.06 9.66 -15.27
N GLY A 120 8.01 9.88 -16.05
CA GLY A 120 7.86 9.27 -17.36
C GLY A 120 6.95 10.05 -18.27
N PHE A 121 6.54 9.42 -19.35
CA PHE A 121 5.65 10.02 -20.35
C PHE A 121 4.87 8.95 -21.13
N LEU A 122 3.81 9.40 -21.80
CA LEU A 122 3.07 8.60 -22.77
C LEU A 122 3.77 8.64 -24.13
N GLN A 123 4.43 7.54 -24.48
CA GLN A 123 5.11 7.32 -25.75
C GLN A 123 4.16 6.78 -26.81
N ASP A 124 4.19 7.38 -28.00
CA ASP A 124 3.44 6.97 -29.20
C ASP A 124 1.94 6.75 -28.99
N LYS A 125 1.35 7.39 -27.96
CA LYS A 125 -0.05 7.25 -27.53
C LYS A 125 -0.46 5.84 -27.06
N VAL A 126 0.47 4.89 -27.01
CA VAL A 126 0.16 3.48 -26.73
C VAL A 126 0.98 2.87 -25.60
N ARG A 127 2.09 3.50 -25.20
CA ARG A 127 3.04 2.94 -24.22
C ARG A 127 3.41 3.95 -23.14
N LEU A 128 3.61 3.46 -21.93
CA LEU A 128 4.21 4.24 -20.85
C LEU A 128 5.72 4.03 -20.87
N PHE A 129 6.51 5.09 -20.77
CA PHE A 129 7.96 5.01 -20.63
C PHE A 129 8.42 5.81 -19.42
N SER A 130 9.36 5.27 -18.65
CA SER A 130 9.95 5.96 -17.50
C SER A 130 11.41 6.32 -17.77
N TYR A 131 11.80 7.54 -17.44
CA TYR A 131 13.19 8.00 -17.49
C TYR A 131 14.05 7.41 -16.37
N THR A 132 13.41 6.93 -15.29
CA THR A 132 14.12 6.37 -14.14
C THR A 132 14.48 4.92 -14.43
N PRO A 133 15.77 4.55 -14.33
CA PRO A 133 16.17 3.15 -14.41
C PRO A 133 15.47 2.33 -13.33
N SER A 134 14.83 1.26 -13.75
CA SER A 134 14.11 0.32 -12.88
C SER A 134 14.09 -1.04 -13.54
N ILE A 135 13.73 -2.07 -12.79
CA ILE A 135 13.55 -3.41 -13.35
C ILE A 135 12.55 -3.42 -14.51
N HIS A 136 11.50 -2.61 -14.45
CA HIS A 136 10.53 -2.46 -15.53
C HIS A 136 11.18 -1.88 -16.79
N THR A 137 11.93 -0.78 -16.65
CA THR A 137 12.62 -0.13 -17.78
C THR A 137 13.67 -1.07 -18.38
N GLN A 138 14.44 -1.78 -17.55
CA GLN A 138 15.44 -2.75 -18.01
C GLN A 138 14.80 -3.92 -18.76
N LEU A 139 13.69 -4.47 -18.25
CA LEU A 139 12.96 -5.54 -18.92
C LEU A 139 12.40 -5.07 -20.26
N ARG A 140 11.83 -3.85 -20.33
CA ARG A 140 11.27 -3.28 -21.57
C ARG A 140 12.33 -3.02 -22.64
N LEU A 141 13.56 -2.68 -22.24
CA LEU A 141 14.69 -2.40 -23.13
C LEU A 141 15.57 -3.63 -23.40
N ASN A 142 15.22 -4.79 -22.84
CA ASN A 142 16.03 -6.01 -22.87
C ASN A 142 17.46 -5.75 -22.34
N TRP A 143 17.61 -4.97 -21.28
CA TRP A 143 18.89 -4.72 -20.58
C TRP A 143 18.98 -5.41 -19.21
N SER A 144 17.95 -6.16 -18.84
CA SER A 144 17.87 -6.87 -17.56
C SER A 144 18.86 -8.03 -17.44
N SER A 145 19.42 -8.18 -16.25
CA SER A 145 20.23 -9.33 -15.85
C SER A 145 19.41 -10.63 -15.79
N VAL A 146 20.08 -11.78 -15.65
CA VAL A 146 19.40 -13.09 -15.50
C VAL A 146 18.49 -13.12 -14.27
N SER A 147 18.92 -12.53 -13.15
CA SER A 147 18.14 -12.48 -11.90
C SER A 147 16.87 -11.65 -12.05
N GLU A 148 16.92 -10.56 -12.80
CA GLU A 148 15.76 -9.69 -13.06
C GLU A 148 14.77 -10.32 -14.03
N ARG A 149 15.27 -11.02 -15.07
CA ARG A 149 14.45 -11.74 -16.06
C ARG A 149 13.58 -12.84 -15.45
N LYS A 150 13.95 -13.38 -14.28
CA LYS A 150 13.12 -14.33 -13.52
C LYS A 150 11.71 -13.80 -13.25
N ASN A 151 11.52 -12.48 -13.17
CA ASN A 151 10.18 -11.89 -12.97
C ASN A 151 9.23 -12.14 -14.15
N LEU A 152 9.75 -12.45 -15.34
CA LEU A 152 8.94 -12.82 -16.51
C LEU A 152 8.51 -14.29 -16.50
N LEU A 153 9.15 -15.14 -15.68
CA LEU A 153 8.91 -16.59 -15.69
C LEU A 153 7.54 -16.95 -15.10
N ASN A 154 7.24 -16.42 -13.91
CA ASN A 154 5.99 -16.64 -13.19
C ASN A 154 5.51 -15.33 -12.54
N PRO A 155 5.18 -14.30 -13.33
CA PRO A 155 4.67 -13.04 -12.78
C PRO A 155 3.30 -13.25 -12.17
N ARG A 156 2.96 -12.42 -11.18
CA ARG A 156 1.56 -12.33 -10.72
C ARG A 156 0.69 -11.83 -11.87
N VAL A 157 -0.40 -12.51 -12.19
CA VAL A 157 -1.34 -12.07 -13.23
C VAL A 157 -2.57 -11.46 -12.60
N LEU A 158 -2.92 -10.24 -13.03
CA LEU A 158 -4.12 -9.51 -12.65
C LEU A 158 -4.98 -9.25 -13.90
N PHE A 159 -6.30 -9.29 -13.78
CA PHE A 159 -7.19 -8.92 -14.88
C PHE A 159 -7.67 -7.48 -14.76
N VAL A 160 -7.83 -6.81 -15.91
CA VAL A 160 -8.34 -5.43 -15.98
C VAL A 160 -9.71 -5.29 -15.32
N GLU A 161 -10.59 -6.30 -15.43
CA GLU A 161 -11.89 -6.24 -14.76
C GLU A 161 -11.75 -6.24 -13.24
N ASP A 162 -10.85 -7.06 -12.70
CA ASP A 162 -10.63 -7.18 -11.25
C ASP A 162 -10.02 -5.90 -10.71
N ILE A 163 -9.05 -5.32 -11.43
CA ILE A 163 -8.46 -4.02 -11.10
C ILE A 163 -9.53 -2.93 -11.03
N LYS A 164 -10.41 -2.86 -12.02
CA LYS A 164 -11.50 -1.85 -12.04
C LYS A 164 -12.49 -2.08 -10.89
N LYS A 165 -12.88 -3.33 -10.63
CA LYS A 165 -13.78 -3.69 -9.52
C LYS A 165 -13.17 -3.31 -8.17
N ALA A 166 -11.91 -3.69 -7.93
CA ALA A 166 -11.17 -3.39 -6.72
C ALA A 166 -11.03 -1.88 -6.53
N PHE A 167 -10.60 -1.16 -7.56
CA PHE A 167 -10.50 0.30 -7.53
C PHE A 167 -11.83 0.97 -7.17
N CYS A 168 -12.93 0.59 -7.83
CA CYS A 168 -14.25 1.16 -7.54
C CYS A 168 -14.71 0.87 -6.12
N GLN A 169 -14.45 -0.32 -5.57
CA GLN A 169 -14.79 -0.63 -4.18
C GLN A 169 -13.96 0.21 -3.21
N GLY A 170 -12.63 0.26 -3.38
CA GLY A 170 -11.74 1.02 -2.52
C GLY A 170 -12.01 2.53 -2.55
N GLN A 171 -12.27 3.09 -3.73
CA GLN A 171 -12.62 4.51 -3.88
C GLN A 171 -13.92 4.87 -3.14
N LYS A 172 -14.94 4.01 -3.17
CA LYS A 172 -16.17 4.22 -2.39
C LYS A 172 -15.87 4.30 -0.88
N ILE A 173 -14.96 3.46 -0.39
CA ILE A 173 -14.56 3.45 1.02
C ILE A 173 -13.78 4.72 1.36
N ILE A 174 -12.75 5.07 0.57
CA ILE A 174 -11.91 6.25 0.80
C ILE A 174 -12.76 7.52 0.81
N LYS A 175 -13.62 7.71 -0.21
CA LYS A 175 -14.50 8.88 -0.30
C LYS A 175 -15.56 8.92 0.82
N GLY A 176 -15.92 7.78 1.39
CA GLY A 176 -16.87 7.68 2.50
C GLY A 176 -16.29 8.09 3.87
N ILE A 177 -14.97 8.09 4.03
CA ILE A 177 -14.29 8.33 5.31
C ILE A 177 -13.38 9.56 5.19
N TYR A 178 -13.93 10.74 5.43
CA TYR A 178 -13.28 12.04 5.12
C TYR A 178 -11.93 12.29 5.80
N ASN A 179 -11.63 11.64 6.92
CA ASN A 179 -10.38 11.81 7.68
C ASN A 179 -9.41 10.63 7.50
N PHE A 180 -9.73 9.67 6.63
CA PHE A 180 -8.87 8.54 6.34
C PHE A 180 -7.75 8.94 5.38
N SER A 181 -6.52 8.55 5.70
CA SER A 181 -5.37 8.75 4.82
C SER A 181 -4.99 7.44 4.14
N PRO A 182 -5.05 7.36 2.79
CA PRO A 182 -4.63 6.18 2.04
C PRO A 182 -3.20 5.73 2.31
N PHE A 183 -2.30 6.70 2.55
CA PHE A 183 -0.87 6.48 2.76
C PHE A 183 -0.60 5.60 3.98
N PHE A 184 -1.22 5.88 5.13
CA PHE A 184 -0.93 5.12 6.36
C PHE A 184 -1.38 3.66 6.27
N LEU A 185 -2.49 3.36 5.59
CA LEU A 185 -2.91 1.97 5.39
C LEU A 185 -1.94 1.21 4.48
N LEU A 186 -1.53 1.82 3.35
CA LEU A 186 -0.54 1.20 2.47
C LEU A 186 0.78 0.99 3.19
N ASN A 187 1.26 1.99 3.92
CA ASN A 187 2.54 1.91 4.62
C ASN A 187 2.51 0.83 5.72
N ALA A 188 1.40 0.75 6.46
CA ALA A 188 1.14 -0.33 7.41
C ALA A 188 1.21 -1.71 6.76
N TYR A 189 0.52 -1.88 5.63
CA TYR A 189 0.47 -3.14 4.92
C TYR A 189 1.84 -3.53 4.33
N THR A 190 2.55 -2.58 3.71
CA THR A 190 3.92 -2.79 3.22
C THR A 190 4.85 -3.22 4.36
N ALA A 191 4.85 -2.50 5.48
CA ALA A 191 5.66 -2.86 6.64
C ALA A 191 5.31 -4.26 7.19
N LEU A 192 4.02 -4.63 7.19
CA LEU A 192 3.55 -5.96 7.60
C LEU A 192 4.11 -7.07 6.71
N ILE A 193 4.04 -6.91 5.38
CA ILE A 193 4.57 -7.88 4.40
C ILE A 193 6.09 -8.03 4.54
N HIS A 194 6.81 -6.94 4.77
CA HIS A 194 8.26 -6.94 4.97
C HIS A 194 8.70 -7.26 6.41
N ARG A 195 7.78 -7.70 7.28
CA ARG A 195 8.06 -8.06 8.69
C ARG A 195 8.71 -6.92 9.51
N ASN A 196 8.51 -5.68 9.11
CA ASN A 196 8.88 -4.51 9.90
C ASN A 196 7.78 -4.22 10.92
N ASN A 197 7.85 -4.93 12.03
CA ASN A 197 6.81 -4.99 13.04
C ASN A 197 6.52 -3.61 13.69
N SER A 198 7.57 -2.84 13.98
CA SER A 198 7.44 -1.52 14.62
C SER A 198 6.70 -0.53 13.72
N ASP A 199 7.07 -0.46 12.44
CA ASP A 199 6.41 0.43 11.47
C ASP A 199 5.00 -0.05 11.14
N ALA A 200 4.78 -1.35 11.03
CA ALA A 200 3.46 -1.92 10.80
C ALA A 200 2.50 -1.53 11.95
N LEU A 201 2.91 -1.71 13.21
CA LEU A 201 2.08 -1.33 14.36
C LEU A 201 1.79 0.18 14.38
N ASN A 202 2.80 1.03 14.20
CA ASN A 202 2.62 2.48 14.24
C ASN A 202 1.64 2.96 13.17
N ASN A 203 1.82 2.52 11.92
CA ASN A 203 0.95 2.94 10.83
C ASN A 203 -0.47 2.35 10.96
N LEU A 204 -0.62 1.09 11.38
CA LEU A 204 -1.93 0.50 11.66
C LEU A 204 -2.66 1.24 12.78
N TRP A 205 -1.93 1.63 13.82
CA TRP A 205 -2.52 2.38 14.93
C TRP A 205 -3.03 3.75 14.48
N ILE A 206 -2.32 4.47 13.62
CA ILE A 206 -2.80 5.73 13.03
C ILE A 206 -4.11 5.50 12.27
N VAL A 207 -4.20 4.45 11.46
CA VAL A 207 -5.45 4.10 10.76
C VAL A 207 -6.58 3.80 11.75
N VAL A 208 -6.30 3.03 12.81
CA VAL A 208 -7.28 2.77 13.88
C VAL A 208 -7.78 4.06 14.53
N GLU A 209 -6.91 5.03 14.79
CA GLU A 209 -7.30 6.32 15.35
C GLU A 209 -8.19 7.11 14.39
N GLN A 210 -7.86 7.15 13.10
CA GLN A 210 -8.67 7.80 12.06
C GLN A 210 -10.07 7.18 11.99
N LEU A 211 -10.16 5.85 11.91
CA LEU A 211 -11.44 5.13 11.85
C LEU A 211 -12.25 5.29 13.15
N THR A 212 -11.58 5.24 14.31
CA THR A 212 -12.24 5.44 15.60
C THR A 212 -12.82 6.85 15.71
N ASP A 213 -12.09 7.87 15.27
CA ASP A 213 -12.57 9.25 15.30
C ASP A 213 -13.73 9.49 14.33
N PHE A 214 -13.69 8.85 13.15
CA PHE A 214 -14.81 8.85 12.22
C PHE A 214 -16.07 8.23 12.84
N LEU A 215 -15.98 6.99 13.36
CA LEU A 215 -17.09 6.30 14.02
C LEU A 215 -17.64 7.11 15.20
N TRP A 216 -16.75 7.77 15.95
CA TRP A 216 -17.15 8.63 17.05
C TRP A 216 -18.04 9.79 16.58
N LYS A 217 -17.60 10.53 15.56
CA LYS A 217 -18.30 11.73 15.07
C LYS A 217 -19.55 11.38 14.25
N GLU A 218 -19.46 10.39 13.38
CA GLU A 218 -20.49 10.10 12.38
C GLU A 218 -21.54 9.10 12.87
N GLN A 219 -21.22 8.26 13.85
CA GLN A 219 -22.15 7.26 14.36
C GLN A 219 -22.49 7.49 15.82
N TYR A 220 -21.50 7.49 16.71
CA TYR A 220 -21.76 7.54 18.15
C TYR A 220 -22.43 8.84 18.60
N LEU A 221 -21.90 10.00 18.21
CA LEU A 221 -22.47 11.30 18.58
C LEU A 221 -23.82 11.58 17.93
N LYS A 222 -24.12 10.94 16.79
CA LYS A 222 -25.39 11.07 16.06
C LYS A 222 -26.44 10.03 16.46
N MET A 223 -26.17 9.20 17.48
CA MET A 223 -27.15 8.22 17.97
C MET A 223 -28.37 8.90 18.59
N ASN A 224 -29.56 8.49 18.16
CA ASN A 224 -30.84 9.05 18.63
C ASN A 224 -31.20 8.67 20.08
N ALA A 225 -30.66 7.55 20.59
CA ALA A 225 -30.93 7.08 21.94
C ALA A 225 -29.73 6.33 22.52
N TRP A 226 -29.43 6.63 23.79
CA TRP A 226 -28.43 5.91 24.57
C TRP A 226 -29.11 5.03 25.60
N SER A 227 -28.61 3.81 25.77
CA SER A 227 -29.03 2.98 26.91
C SER A 227 -28.65 3.65 28.25
N PRO A 228 -29.38 3.40 29.35
CA PRO A 228 -29.06 3.99 30.65
C PRO A 228 -27.62 3.72 31.11
N ARG A 229 -27.11 2.51 30.81
CA ARG A 229 -25.71 2.14 31.09
C ARG A 229 -24.72 2.98 30.28
N LEU A 230 -25.01 3.18 28.98
CA LEU A 230 -24.16 3.96 28.10
C LEU A 230 -24.14 5.44 28.53
N GLN A 231 -25.31 6.00 28.85
CA GLN A 231 -25.45 7.37 29.32
C GLN A 231 -24.67 7.61 30.62
N ARG A 232 -24.82 6.73 31.63
CA ARG A 232 -24.06 6.83 32.89
C ARG A 232 -22.55 6.81 32.64
N CYS A 233 -22.07 5.93 31.76
CA CYS A 233 -20.64 5.80 31.48
C CYS A 233 -20.11 7.02 30.71
N HIS A 234 -20.87 7.52 29.73
CA HIS A 234 -20.56 8.75 29.00
C HIS A 234 -20.46 9.94 29.96
N SER A 235 -21.47 10.16 30.81
CA SER A 235 -21.49 11.25 31.78
C SER A 235 -20.28 11.19 32.72
N HIS A 236 -19.92 10.01 33.21
CA HIS A 236 -18.76 9.83 34.08
C HIS A 236 -17.44 10.22 33.39
N LEU A 237 -17.23 9.74 32.15
CA LEU A 237 -16.02 10.05 31.37
C LEU A 237 -15.99 11.53 30.94
N SER A 238 -17.14 12.12 30.65
CA SER A 238 -17.29 13.54 30.32
C SER A 238 -16.90 14.43 31.50
N GLN A 239 -17.40 14.13 32.70
CA GLN A 239 -17.04 14.85 33.93
C GLN A 239 -15.53 14.85 34.18
N LYS A 240 -14.86 13.73 33.90
CA LYS A 240 -13.40 13.59 34.00
C LYS A 240 -12.64 14.16 32.80
N ARG A 241 -13.31 14.73 31.80
CA ARG A 241 -12.73 15.23 30.54
C ARG A 241 -11.95 14.17 29.75
N GLN A 242 -12.29 12.89 29.93
CA GLN A 242 -11.57 11.76 29.35
C GLN A 242 -12.10 11.32 27.98
N LEU A 243 -13.22 11.87 27.51
CA LEU A 243 -13.83 11.52 26.21
C LEU A 243 -12.94 11.85 24.99
N LYS A 244 -11.92 12.70 25.17
CA LYS A 244 -10.93 12.98 24.12
C LYS A 244 -9.99 11.79 23.89
N ASN A 245 -9.80 10.93 24.90
CA ASN A 245 -8.86 9.82 24.85
C ASN A 245 -9.39 8.70 23.96
N ILE A 246 -8.52 8.14 23.12
CA ILE A 246 -8.87 7.08 22.18
C ILE A 246 -9.47 5.85 22.86
N TRP A 247 -8.92 5.45 24.02
CA TRP A 247 -9.47 4.33 24.81
C TRP A 247 -10.91 4.57 25.26
N ALA A 248 -11.25 5.80 25.67
CA ALA A 248 -12.59 6.15 26.11
C ALA A 248 -13.58 6.07 24.94
N LYS A 249 -13.18 6.58 23.76
CA LYS A 249 -13.96 6.45 22.52
C LYS A 249 -14.19 4.98 22.16
N GLN A 250 -13.14 4.16 22.12
CA GLN A 250 -13.26 2.73 21.81
C GLN A 250 -14.16 2.00 22.81
N GLN A 251 -14.07 2.31 24.10
CA GLN A 251 -14.95 1.74 25.12
C GLN A 251 -16.41 2.10 24.85
N MET A 252 -16.70 3.36 24.52
CA MET A 252 -18.06 3.80 24.20
C MET A 252 -18.59 3.15 22.93
N LEU A 253 -17.78 3.06 21.86
CA LEU A 253 -18.13 2.38 20.61
C LEU A 253 -18.46 0.89 20.83
N ARG A 254 -17.77 0.23 21.77
CA ARG A 254 -18.10 -1.13 22.16
C ARG A 254 -19.43 -1.19 22.92
N LEU A 255 -19.65 -0.29 23.88
CA LEU A 255 -20.88 -0.26 24.68
C LEU A 255 -22.12 0.07 23.83
N SER A 256 -21.96 0.87 22.78
CA SER A 256 -22.99 1.14 21.77
C SER A 256 -23.16 0.05 20.73
N LYS A 257 -22.35 -1.03 20.78
CA LYS A 257 -22.32 -2.14 19.82
C LYS A 257 -21.94 -1.74 18.38
N ILE A 258 -21.33 -0.57 18.19
CA ILE A 258 -20.77 -0.15 16.89
C ILE A 258 -19.57 -1.05 16.55
N ILE A 259 -18.74 -1.38 17.55
CA ILE A 259 -17.65 -2.35 17.40
C ILE A 259 -17.86 -3.57 18.28
N THR A 260 -17.34 -4.72 17.84
CA THR A 260 -17.47 -5.99 18.56
C THR A 260 -16.57 -6.05 19.80
N LYS A 261 -16.89 -6.95 20.74
CA LYS A 261 -16.03 -7.23 21.90
C LYS A 261 -14.63 -7.73 21.48
N LYS A 262 -14.56 -8.54 20.41
CA LYS A 262 -13.29 -9.04 19.85
C LYS A 262 -12.44 -7.89 19.34
N CYS A 263 -13.02 -7.03 18.48
CA CYS A 263 -12.36 -5.84 17.95
C CYS A 263 -11.81 -4.96 19.09
N HIS A 264 -12.65 -4.58 20.06
CA HIS A 264 -12.24 -3.78 21.21
C HIS A 264 -11.09 -4.42 22.02
N LYS A 265 -11.10 -5.75 22.21
CA LYS A 265 -10.01 -6.44 22.93
C LYS A 265 -8.69 -6.29 22.17
N THR A 266 -8.71 -6.55 20.86
CA THR A 266 -7.53 -6.39 19.99
C THR A 266 -7.00 -4.95 20.01
N LEU A 267 -7.88 -3.95 19.87
CA LEU A 267 -7.49 -2.54 19.91
C LEU A 267 -6.86 -2.16 21.26
N SER A 268 -7.40 -2.66 22.36
CA SER A 268 -6.84 -2.42 23.69
C SER A 268 -5.44 -3.04 23.84
N THR A 269 -5.22 -4.24 23.33
CA THR A 269 -3.90 -4.89 23.33
C THR A 269 -2.92 -4.13 22.46
N ALA A 270 -3.30 -3.79 21.23
CA ALA A 270 -2.47 -3.02 20.31
C ALA A 270 -2.04 -1.67 20.88
N ARG A 271 -2.95 -0.98 21.58
CA ARG A 271 -2.64 0.27 22.27
C ARG A 271 -1.55 0.11 23.33
N THR A 272 -1.65 -0.93 24.16
CA THR A 272 -0.64 -1.21 25.19
C THR A 272 0.70 -1.50 24.53
N THR A 273 0.73 -2.43 23.56
CA THR A 273 1.97 -2.77 22.86
C THR A 273 2.59 -1.57 22.12
N ARG A 274 1.78 -0.67 21.56
CA ARG A 274 2.27 0.56 20.95
C ARG A 274 2.90 1.48 21.99
N ASN A 275 2.33 1.57 23.19
CA ASN A 275 2.91 2.35 24.27
C ASN A 275 4.23 1.76 24.73
N ASP A 276 4.33 0.44 24.87
CA ASP A 276 5.57 -0.26 25.23
C ASP A 276 6.66 -0.05 24.16
N LEU A 277 6.28 -0.08 22.87
CA LEU A 277 7.20 0.27 21.77
C LEU A 277 7.72 1.70 21.90
N VAL A 278 6.85 2.67 22.19
CA VAL A 278 7.21 4.09 22.23
C VAL A 278 8.00 4.46 23.49
N HIS A 279 7.67 3.88 24.64
CA HIS A 279 8.30 4.22 25.90
C HIS A 279 9.54 3.38 26.20
N ASP A 280 9.48 2.09 25.87
CA ASP A 280 10.51 1.13 26.25
C ASP A 280 11.31 0.60 25.04
N GLY A 281 10.95 0.99 23.82
CA GLY A 281 11.61 0.50 22.59
C GLY A 281 11.30 -0.97 22.29
N THR A 282 10.29 -1.56 22.93
CA THR A 282 9.99 -2.99 22.80
C THR A 282 9.38 -3.31 21.44
N VAL A 283 10.07 -4.14 20.65
CA VAL A 283 9.59 -4.55 19.32
C VAL A 283 8.31 -5.39 19.48
N PRO A 284 7.21 -5.04 18.78
CA PRO A 284 5.96 -5.78 18.88
C PRO A 284 6.04 -7.18 18.26
N ASP A 285 5.36 -8.13 18.89
CA ASP A 285 5.18 -9.47 18.35
C ASP A 285 4.31 -9.45 17.08
N PHE A 286 4.71 -10.24 16.09
CA PHE A 286 4.01 -10.34 14.80
C PHE A 286 2.59 -10.86 14.96
N CYS A 287 2.32 -11.79 15.90
CA CYS A 287 0.96 -12.33 16.08
C CYS A 287 -0.03 -11.24 16.54
N MET A 288 0.44 -10.26 17.32
CA MET A 288 -0.37 -9.11 17.72
C MET A 288 -0.69 -8.21 16.52
N ILE A 289 0.30 -7.90 15.68
CA ILE A 289 0.12 -7.07 14.48
C ILE A 289 -0.83 -7.75 13.49
N LYS A 290 -0.67 -9.06 13.31
CA LYS A 290 -1.59 -9.91 12.55
C LYS A 290 -3.02 -9.80 13.08
N ALA A 291 -3.21 -9.95 14.39
CA ALA A 291 -4.54 -9.83 14.99
C ALA A 291 -5.15 -8.42 14.78
N LEU A 292 -4.32 -7.37 14.79
CA LEU A 292 -4.75 -6.00 14.51
C LEU A 292 -5.16 -5.83 13.04
N TRP A 293 -4.39 -6.36 12.10
CA TRP A 293 -4.75 -6.42 10.69
C TRP A 293 -6.09 -7.14 10.47
N ASP A 294 -6.28 -8.30 11.10
CA ASP A 294 -7.49 -9.12 10.96
C ASP A 294 -8.78 -8.43 11.44
N VAL A 295 -8.68 -7.47 12.38
CA VAL A 295 -9.86 -6.72 12.84
C VAL A 295 -10.11 -5.44 12.04
N LEU A 296 -9.12 -4.97 11.27
CA LEU A 296 -9.20 -3.72 10.54
C LEU A 296 -10.35 -3.71 9.50
N PRO A 297 -10.61 -4.80 8.76
CA PRO A 297 -11.74 -4.81 7.84
C PRO A 297 -13.07 -4.53 8.54
N SER A 298 -13.30 -5.11 9.71
CA SER A 298 -14.55 -4.86 10.46
C SER A 298 -14.73 -3.39 10.87
N LEU A 299 -13.63 -2.65 11.05
CA LEU A 299 -13.69 -1.21 11.30
C LEU A 299 -14.02 -0.43 10.02
N PHE A 300 -13.43 -0.79 8.89
CA PHE A 300 -13.78 -0.19 7.59
C PHE A 300 -15.23 -0.45 7.20
N GLU A 301 -15.72 -1.68 7.40
CA GLU A 301 -17.13 -2.03 7.18
C GLU A 301 -18.05 -1.22 8.09
N ALA A 302 -17.69 -1.08 9.37
CA ALA A 302 -18.43 -0.23 10.29
C ALA A 302 -18.45 1.23 9.83
N CYS A 303 -17.33 1.79 9.34
CA CYS A 303 -17.27 3.18 8.89
C CYS A 303 -18.04 3.42 7.59
N SER A 304 -17.85 2.55 6.60
CA SER A 304 -18.36 2.75 5.23
C SER A 304 -19.75 2.17 4.99
N SER A 305 -20.26 1.30 5.87
CA SER A 305 -21.45 0.47 5.65
C SER A 305 -21.36 -0.44 4.41
N ILE A 306 -20.15 -0.64 3.86
CA ILE A 306 -19.88 -1.57 2.77
C ILE A 306 -19.40 -2.88 3.41
N HIS A 307 -20.12 -3.97 3.18
CA HIS A 307 -19.75 -5.30 3.65
C HIS A 307 -18.92 -6.07 2.62
N ASN A 308 -18.19 -7.09 3.07
CA ASN A 308 -17.37 -7.96 2.22
C ASN A 308 -16.33 -7.17 1.42
N ILE A 309 -15.63 -6.27 2.11
CA ILE A 309 -14.54 -5.50 1.50
C ILE A 309 -13.41 -6.42 1.06
N GLY A 310 -12.85 -6.19 -0.12
CA GLY A 310 -11.90 -7.11 -0.75
C GLY A 310 -10.61 -7.34 0.06
N ILE A 311 -10.20 -6.36 0.88
CA ILE A 311 -9.06 -6.49 1.80
C ILE A 311 -9.17 -7.68 2.76
N ASN A 312 -10.37 -8.20 3.04
CA ASN A 312 -10.57 -9.45 3.80
C ASN A 312 -9.90 -10.67 3.15
N ASN A 313 -9.70 -10.63 1.83
CA ASN A 313 -9.13 -11.74 1.07
C ASN A 313 -7.60 -11.63 0.91
N ILE A 314 -6.99 -10.57 1.42
CA ILE A 314 -5.54 -10.36 1.30
C ILE A 314 -4.82 -11.13 2.41
N CYS A 315 -4.16 -12.22 2.03
CA CYS A 315 -3.29 -12.95 2.94
C CYS A 315 -1.95 -12.21 3.10
N CYS A 316 -1.61 -11.85 4.33
CA CYS A 316 -0.36 -11.14 4.65
C CYS A 316 0.71 -12.07 5.24
N TYR A 317 0.46 -13.38 5.25
CA TYR A 317 1.20 -14.37 6.05
C TYR A 317 1.91 -15.35 5.12
N GLY A 318 3.00 -14.88 4.51
CA GLY A 318 3.99 -15.77 3.91
C GLY A 318 5.09 -16.06 4.93
N ASP A 319 5.34 -17.33 5.21
CA ASP A 319 6.52 -17.74 5.95
C ASP A 319 7.70 -17.72 4.98
N GLY A 320 8.38 -16.57 4.92
CA GLY A 320 9.76 -16.57 4.44
C GLY A 320 10.55 -17.46 5.38
N ASN A 321 11.15 -18.53 4.85
CA ASN A 321 12.07 -19.35 5.64
C ASN A 321 13.35 -18.54 5.87
N TRP A 322 13.37 -17.80 6.96
CA TRP A 322 14.54 -17.08 7.47
C TRP A 322 15.32 -17.93 8.48
N ASP A 323 15.03 -19.22 8.58
CA ASP A 323 15.76 -20.09 9.49
C ASP A 323 17.24 -20.13 9.10
N ILE A 324 18.08 -20.30 10.11
CA ILE A 324 19.51 -20.53 9.91
C ILE A 324 19.64 -21.76 8.98
N PRO A 325 20.45 -21.68 7.91
CA PRO A 325 20.72 -22.84 7.08
C PRO A 325 21.15 -24.03 7.95
N LYS A 326 20.58 -25.22 7.74
CA LYS A 326 20.78 -26.38 8.64
C LYS A 326 22.23 -26.90 8.72
N LYS A 327 23.17 -26.31 7.97
CA LYS A 327 24.58 -26.69 7.86
C LYS A 327 25.47 -25.47 7.58
N THR A 328 25.52 -24.53 8.51
CA THR A 328 26.44 -23.38 8.40
C THR A 328 27.87 -23.80 8.78
N ASN A 329 28.85 -23.44 7.97
CA ASN A 329 30.27 -23.41 8.34
C ASN A 329 30.73 -21.94 8.35
N PHE A 330 31.38 -21.50 9.42
CA PHE A 330 31.92 -20.15 9.61
C PHE A 330 33.44 -20.14 9.78
N ASP A 331 34.14 -21.23 9.42
CA ASP A 331 35.59 -21.36 9.52
C ASP A 331 36.30 -20.24 8.74
N ASP A 332 35.91 -20.00 7.48
CA ASP A 332 36.50 -18.95 6.65
C ASP A 332 36.28 -17.55 7.23
N TRP A 333 35.10 -17.29 7.82
CA TRP A 333 34.79 -16.02 8.50
C TRP A 333 35.68 -15.83 9.74
N SER A 334 35.93 -16.91 10.46
CA SER A 334 36.74 -16.93 11.67
C SER A 334 38.22 -16.76 11.34
N GLU A 335 38.74 -17.46 10.31
CA GLU A 335 40.12 -17.33 9.84
C GLU A 335 40.41 -15.91 9.35
N LEU A 336 39.49 -15.31 8.58
CA LEU A 336 39.63 -13.93 8.10
C LEU A 336 39.61 -12.91 9.24
N SER A 337 38.72 -13.10 10.22
CA SER A 337 38.63 -12.21 11.39
C SER A 337 39.91 -12.22 12.21
N ILE A 338 40.55 -13.39 12.36
CA ILE A 338 41.84 -13.53 13.04
C ILE A 338 42.93 -12.81 12.23
N LYS A 339 43.02 -13.10 10.92
CA LYS A 339 44.01 -12.47 10.02
C LYS A 339 43.93 -10.95 9.99
N LEU A 340 42.74 -10.36 10.13
CA LEU A 340 42.55 -8.90 10.12
C LEU A 340 42.84 -8.26 11.49
N ASN A 341 42.68 -8.99 12.59
CA ASN A 341 43.06 -8.51 13.92
C ASN A 341 44.59 -8.50 14.12
N ASP A 342 45.34 -9.31 13.36
CA ASP A 342 46.81 -9.36 13.40
C ASP A 342 47.50 -8.23 12.58
N VAL A 343 46.72 -7.26 12.06
CA VAL A 343 47.21 -6.14 11.21
C VAL A 343 47.11 -4.77 11.93
N GLU A 344 46.63 -4.73 13.18
CA GLU A 344 46.86 -3.61 14.12
C GLU A 344 48.12 -3.86 14.96
#